data_AF-A0A2Z6NKQ9-F1
#
_entry.id   AF-A0A2Z6NKQ9-F1
#
_cell.length_a   1.000
_cell.length_b   1.000
_cell.length_c   1.000
_cell.angle_alpha   90.00
_cell.angle_beta   90.00
_cell.angle_gamma   90.00
#
_symmetry.space_group_name_H-M   'P 1'
#
loop_
_entity.id
_entity.type
_entity.pdbx_description
1 polymer ?
#
loop_
_entity_poly.entity_id
_entity_poly.type
_entity_poly.pdbx_seq_one_letter_code
_entity_poly.pdbx_strand_id
1 'polypeptide(L)'
;LEDGCYNDWSLDTFVAKKILEVERIPRFSHSMVLEGGSIHVDGEGTCLTTEECLLNKNRNPHLSKNQIEDDLKAYLGITKVIWLPRGLYGDDDTNGHIDNMCCFVRPGVVLLSWTDDKTDPQYERSEEAYSLLSSVTDAKGRKIEVIKLHVPDPLYMTEKEAAGVFQDDEAKPRLPGTRLAASYVNFYIANSGIIAPQFGDKKWDDEAIRVLSKAFPHHEPCIVALTTAVSVD
;
A
#
# COMPACT_ATOMS: atom_id res chain seq x y z
N LEU A 1 14.51 14.53 2.74
CA LEU A 1 13.12 14.62 3.23
C LEU A 1 13.23 14.75 4.75
N GLU A 2 12.49 15.66 5.39
CA GLU A 2 12.40 15.62 6.87
C GLU A 2 11.66 14.33 7.27
N ASP A 3 12.02 13.69 8.39
CA ASP A 3 11.36 12.47 8.91
C ASP A 3 11.45 11.21 8.03
N GLY A 4 12.43 11.14 7.10
CA GLY A 4 12.70 9.94 6.29
C GLY A 4 13.25 8.76 7.10
N CYS A 5 13.09 7.53 6.59
CA CYS A 5 13.58 6.31 7.25
C CYS A 5 15.09 6.09 7.14
N TYR A 6 15.71 6.68 6.12
CA TYR A 6 17.10 6.49 5.75
C TYR A 6 17.75 7.84 5.41
N ASN A 7 19.06 7.97 5.67
CA ASN A 7 19.80 9.21 5.42
C ASN A 7 20.38 9.31 3.99
N ASP A 8 20.64 8.18 3.32
CA ASP A 8 21.12 8.13 1.93
C ASP A 8 20.24 7.21 1.08
N TRP A 9 19.61 7.80 0.06
CA TRP A 9 18.81 7.12 -0.97
C TRP A 9 19.35 7.42 -2.37
N SER A 10 20.60 7.92 -2.47
CA SER A 10 21.18 8.40 -3.72
C SER A 10 21.23 7.31 -4.79
N LEU A 11 21.52 6.07 -4.41
CA LEU A 11 21.52 4.93 -5.33
C LEU A 11 20.10 4.56 -5.81
N ASP A 12 19.11 4.65 -4.93
CA ASP A 12 17.71 4.32 -5.23
C ASP A 12 17.11 5.25 -6.28
N THR A 13 17.49 6.54 -6.25
CA THR A 13 17.05 7.52 -7.26
C THR A 13 17.46 7.14 -8.69
N PHE A 14 18.49 6.29 -8.86
CA PHE A 14 18.94 5.83 -10.16
C PHE A 14 18.28 4.54 -10.63
N VAL A 15 17.60 3.78 -9.76
CA VAL A 15 17.05 2.45 -10.09
C VAL A 15 16.08 2.52 -11.27
N ALA A 16 15.09 3.42 -11.22
CA ALA A 16 14.12 3.60 -12.30
C ALA A 16 14.81 3.95 -13.63
N LYS A 17 15.80 4.85 -13.60
CA LYS A 17 16.56 5.22 -14.80
C LYS A 17 17.35 4.04 -15.37
N LYS A 18 18.05 3.29 -14.51
CA LYS A 18 18.88 2.14 -14.91
C LYS A 18 18.04 1.01 -15.51
N ILE A 19 16.89 0.69 -14.91
CA ILE A 19 15.96 -0.31 -15.47
C ILE A 19 15.51 0.11 -16.87
N LEU A 20 15.07 1.36 -17.04
CA LEU A 20 14.62 1.87 -18.35
C LEU A 20 15.74 1.89 -19.40
N GLU A 21 16.98 2.19 -19.01
CA GLU A 21 18.15 2.14 -19.89
C GLU A 21 18.44 0.71 -20.39
N VAL A 22 18.37 -0.29 -19.50
CA VAL A 22 18.55 -1.71 -19.85
C VAL A 22 17.45 -2.17 -20.81
N GLU A 23 16.19 -1.85 -20.50
CA GLU A 23 15.03 -2.24 -21.30
C GLU A 23 14.84 -1.37 -22.56
N ARG A 24 15.64 -0.31 -22.72
CA ARG A 24 15.56 0.67 -23.83
C ARG A 24 14.18 1.32 -23.98
N ILE A 25 13.54 1.61 -22.84
CA ILE A 25 12.24 2.27 -22.78
C ILE A 25 12.45 3.77 -22.51
N PRO A 26 11.77 4.68 -23.24
CA PRO A 26 11.84 6.12 -22.96
C PRO A 26 11.42 6.47 -21.53
N ARG A 27 12.08 7.46 -20.94
CA ARG A 27 11.78 7.93 -19.59
C ARG A 27 11.06 9.28 -19.62
N PHE A 28 9.90 9.36 -18.99
CA PHE A 28 9.25 10.62 -18.65
C PHE A 28 9.73 11.04 -17.25
N SER A 29 10.53 12.11 -17.19
CA SER A 29 11.04 12.62 -15.91
C SER A 29 9.98 13.45 -15.21
N HIS A 30 9.86 13.28 -13.89
CA HIS A 30 9.01 14.10 -13.04
C HIS A 30 9.76 14.55 -11.79
N SER A 31 9.39 15.70 -11.22
CA SER A 31 10.03 16.26 -10.02
C SER A 31 9.21 16.09 -8.74
N MET A 32 7.92 15.76 -8.84
CA MET A 32 7.11 15.38 -7.67
C MET A 32 7.65 14.09 -7.08
N VAL A 33 7.90 14.09 -5.78
CA VAL A 33 8.27 12.89 -5.01
C VAL A 33 7.03 12.01 -4.90
N LEU A 34 7.13 10.77 -5.39
CA LEU A 34 6.04 9.80 -5.33
C LEU A 34 6.60 8.38 -5.40
N GLU A 35 6.16 7.52 -4.49
CA GLU A 35 6.50 6.10 -4.45
C GLU A 35 5.39 5.26 -5.10
N GLY A 36 5.75 4.17 -5.80
CA GLY A 36 4.79 3.32 -6.50
C GLY A 36 3.70 2.73 -5.58
N GLY A 37 4.06 2.34 -4.35
CA GLY A 37 3.13 1.79 -3.35
C GLY A 37 2.12 2.81 -2.80
N SER A 38 2.34 4.12 -3.02
CA SER A 38 1.43 5.16 -2.55
C SER A 38 0.19 5.37 -3.43
N ILE A 39 0.15 4.74 -4.62
CA ILE A 39 -0.96 4.83 -5.58
C ILE A 39 -1.39 3.45 -6.10
N HIS A 40 -2.66 3.31 -6.49
CA HIS A 40 -3.15 2.12 -7.20
C HIS A 40 -4.18 2.49 -8.26
N VAL A 41 -4.05 1.95 -9.49
CA VAL A 41 -4.94 2.31 -10.63
C VAL A 41 -5.81 1.14 -11.07
N ASP A 42 -6.97 1.44 -11.66
CA ASP A 42 -7.92 0.44 -12.18
C ASP A 42 -7.72 0.11 -13.67
N GLY A 43 -6.86 0.87 -14.37
CA GLY A 43 -6.66 0.76 -15.82
C GLY A 43 -7.77 1.40 -16.67
N GLU A 44 -8.76 2.04 -16.06
CA GLU A 44 -9.90 2.69 -16.73
C GLU A 44 -10.10 4.17 -16.35
N GLY A 45 -9.13 4.74 -15.64
CA GLY A 45 -9.05 6.17 -15.36
C GLY A 45 -9.28 6.55 -13.90
N THR A 46 -9.32 5.58 -12.98
CA THR A 46 -9.43 5.82 -11.54
C THR A 46 -8.14 5.45 -10.82
N CYS A 47 -7.70 6.32 -9.92
CA CYS A 47 -6.57 6.08 -9.02
C CYS A 47 -7.06 6.13 -7.56
N LEU A 48 -6.58 5.20 -6.73
CA LEU A 48 -6.63 5.26 -5.27
C LEU A 48 -5.32 5.83 -4.75
N THR A 49 -5.38 6.57 -3.65
CA THR A 49 -4.22 7.06 -2.88
C THR A 49 -4.66 7.37 -1.45
N THR A 50 -3.72 7.62 -0.55
CA THR A 50 -4.01 8.18 0.78
C THR A 50 -3.62 9.66 0.89
N GLU A 51 -4.37 10.43 1.67
CA GLU A 51 -3.99 11.81 2.05
C GLU A 51 -2.81 11.80 3.02
N GLU A 52 -2.80 10.86 3.98
CA GLU A 52 -1.74 10.67 4.97
C GLU A 52 -0.33 10.58 4.34
N CYS A 53 -0.21 9.96 3.16
CA CYS A 53 1.05 9.88 2.42
C CYS A 53 1.27 11.07 1.50
N LEU A 54 0.44 11.26 0.48
CA LEU A 54 0.74 12.21 -0.61
C LEU A 54 0.68 13.67 -0.17
N LEU A 55 -0.10 13.99 0.87
CA LEU A 55 -0.19 15.34 1.43
C LEU A 55 0.73 15.53 2.65
N ASN A 56 1.55 14.53 2.98
CA ASN A 56 2.53 14.67 4.04
C ASN A 56 3.54 15.77 3.69
N LYS A 57 3.85 16.61 4.68
CA LYS A 57 4.85 17.68 4.56
C LYS A 57 6.24 17.15 4.15
N ASN A 58 6.53 15.87 4.41
CA ASN A 58 7.80 15.27 4.05
C ASN A 58 7.87 14.80 2.59
N ARG A 59 6.76 14.86 1.82
CA ARG A 59 6.74 14.57 0.38
C ARG A 59 6.86 15.88 -0.41
N ASN A 60 5.73 16.49 -0.74
CA ASN A 60 5.66 17.65 -1.63
C ASN A 60 5.01 18.85 -0.92
N PRO A 61 5.65 19.44 0.12
CA PRO A 61 5.03 20.48 0.95
C PRO A 61 4.70 21.78 0.21
N HIS A 62 5.23 21.94 -1.00
CA HIS A 62 5.03 23.09 -1.87
C HIS A 62 3.88 22.88 -2.89
N LEU A 63 3.33 21.67 -2.98
CA LEU A 63 2.21 21.36 -3.87
C LEU A 63 0.90 21.28 -3.07
N SER A 64 -0.16 21.86 -3.62
CA SER A 64 -1.51 21.65 -3.12
C SER A 64 -2.05 20.29 -3.58
N LYS A 65 -3.09 19.79 -2.89
CA LYS A 65 -3.81 18.57 -3.26
C LYS A 65 -4.25 18.57 -4.74
N ASN A 66 -4.76 19.70 -5.24
CA ASN A 66 -5.19 19.82 -6.63
C ASN A 66 -4.03 19.72 -7.63
N GLN A 67 -2.87 20.30 -7.31
CA GLN A 67 -1.68 20.19 -8.16
C GLN A 67 -1.17 18.75 -8.22
N ILE A 68 -1.12 18.06 -7.07
CA ILE A 68 -0.78 16.63 -7.03
C ILE A 68 -1.78 15.81 -7.87
N GLU A 69 -3.09 16.10 -7.73
CA GLU A 69 -4.12 15.42 -8.50
C GLU A 69 -3.99 15.66 -10.02
N ASP A 70 -3.63 16.88 -10.44
CA ASP A 70 -3.41 17.21 -11.84
C ASP A 70 -2.17 16.49 -12.41
N ASP A 71 -1.08 16.39 -11.64
CA ASP A 71 0.12 15.62 -12.02
C ASP A 71 -0.21 14.13 -12.16
N LEU A 72 -0.96 13.55 -11.20
CA LEU A 72 -1.42 12.16 -11.29
C LEU A 72 -2.27 11.91 -12.54
N LYS A 73 -3.23 12.80 -12.84
CA LYS A 73 -4.05 12.72 -14.06
C LYS A 73 -3.20 12.74 -15.32
N ALA A 74 -2.26 13.68 -15.41
CA ALA A 74 -1.43 13.88 -16.59
C ALA A 74 -0.48 12.70 -16.86
N TYR A 75 0.20 12.18 -15.82
CA TYR A 75 1.24 11.17 -15.99
C TYR A 75 0.73 9.73 -15.94
N LEU A 76 -0.39 9.47 -15.25
CA LEU A 76 -1.00 8.13 -15.18
C LEU A 76 -2.12 7.92 -16.22
N GLY A 77 -2.54 8.99 -16.91
CA GLY A 77 -3.65 8.92 -17.87
C GLY A 77 -5.01 8.67 -17.21
N ILE A 78 -5.16 9.09 -15.95
CA ILE A 78 -6.38 8.92 -15.16
C ILE A 78 -7.23 10.21 -15.17
N THR A 79 -8.52 10.10 -14.86
CA THR A 79 -9.44 11.24 -14.81
C THR A 79 -10.03 11.47 -13.42
N LYS A 80 -9.89 10.51 -12.50
CA LYS A 80 -10.41 10.61 -11.15
C LYS A 80 -9.43 10.02 -10.13
N VAL A 81 -9.22 10.75 -9.05
CA VAL A 81 -8.50 10.26 -7.87
C VAL A 81 -9.48 10.12 -6.72
N ILE A 82 -9.42 8.98 -6.02
CA ILE A 82 -10.14 8.72 -4.77
C ILE A 82 -9.11 8.74 -3.66
N TRP A 83 -9.29 9.70 -2.75
CA TRP A 83 -8.38 9.97 -1.64
C TRP A 83 -8.92 9.32 -0.37
N LEU A 84 -8.33 8.20 0.06
CA LEU A 84 -8.57 7.69 1.41
C LEU A 84 -7.90 8.63 2.42
N PRO A 85 -8.52 8.95 3.56
CA PRO A 85 -7.90 9.89 4.50
C PRO A 85 -6.59 9.34 5.07
N ARG A 86 -6.54 8.03 5.31
CA ARG A 86 -5.50 7.34 6.06
C ARG A 86 -5.19 5.96 5.50
N GLY A 87 -3.96 5.49 5.69
CA GLY A 87 -3.49 4.14 5.42
C GLY A 87 -3.64 3.20 6.62
N LEU A 88 -2.92 2.08 6.58
CA LEU A 88 -2.89 1.07 7.65
C LEU A 88 -2.27 1.67 8.93
N TYR A 89 -2.84 1.34 10.09
CA TYR A 89 -2.25 1.73 11.37
C TYR A 89 -0.88 1.08 11.58
N GLY A 90 0.10 1.86 12.03
CA GLY A 90 1.48 1.41 12.26
C GLY A 90 2.38 1.48 11.02
N ASP A 91 1.85 1.93 9.88
CA ASP A 91 2.63 2.16 8.65
C ASP A 91 3.29 3.55 8.66
N ASP A 92 4.09 3.80 9.70
CA ASP A 92 4.72 5.09 9.97
C ASP A 92 5.89 5.39 9.02
N ASP A 93 6.51 4.34 8.49
CA ASP A 93 7.67 4.44 7.60
C ASP A 93 7.28 5.02 6.24
N THR A 94 6.16 4.54 5.69
CA THR A 94 5.65 5.01 4.40
C THR A 94 4.66 6.17 4.52
N ASN A 95 4.22 6.48 5.74
CA ASN A 95 3.13 7.41 6.05
C ASN A 95 1.79 6.94 5.48
N GLY A 96 1.49 5.65 5.67
CA GLY A 96 0.21 5.05 5.30
C GLY A 96 0.04 4.94 3.79
N HIS A 97 0.93 4.21 3.13
CA HIS A 97 0.76 3.86 1.72
C HIS A 97 -0.59 3.17 1.44
N ILE A 98 -1.09 3.33 0.21
CA ILE A 98 -2.38 2.78 -0.19
C ILE A 98 -2.28 1.26 -0.42
N ASP A 99 -1.15 0.75 -0.89
CA ASP A 99 -0.95 -0.67 -1.20
C ASP A 99 -1.02 -1.60 0.03
N ASN A 100 -0.86 -1.06 1.23
CA ASN A 100 -1.04 -1.78 2.49
C ASN A 100 -2.48 -1.65 3.05
N MET A 101 -3.29 -0.75 2.48
CA MET A 101 -4.65 -0.43 2.94
C MET A 101 -5.74 -0.87 1.96
N CYS A 102 -5.60 -0.59 0.67
CA CYS A 102 -6.65 -0.78 -0.33
C CYS A 102 -6.07 -0.94 -1.74
N CYS A 103 -6.57 -1.90 -2.51
CA CYS A 103 -6.12 -2.14 -3.88
C CYS A 103 -7.31 -2.42 -4.82
N PHE A 104 -7.15 -2.16 -6.11
CA PHE A 104 -8.15 -2.61 -7.09
C PHE A 104 -7.99 -4.11 -7.35
N VAL A 105 -9.13 -4.81 -7.38
CA VAL A 105 -9.22 -6.19 -7.89
C VAL A 105 -9.50 -6.17 -9.39
N ARG A 106 -10.36 -5.24 -9.80
CA ARG A 106 -10.82 -4.97 -11.17
C ARG A 106 -11.55 -3.62 -11.17
N PRO A 107 -11.83 -3.02 -12.33
CA PRO A 107 -12.57 -1.76 -12.40
C PRO A 107 -13.88 -1.79 -11.58
N GLY A 108 -14.02 -0.85 -10.65
CA GLY A 108 -15.17 -0.74 -9.74
C GLY A 108 -15.17 -1.68 -8.52
N VAL A 109 -14.16 -2.54 -8.33
CA VAL A 109 -14.08 -3.46 -7.18
C VAL A 109 -12.73 -3.36 -6.49
N VAL A 110 -12.74 -3.17 -5.17
CA VAL A 110 -11.53 -3.02 -4.36
C VAL A 110 -11.47 -4.05 -3.22
N LEU A 111 -10.26 -4.41 -2.81
CA LEU A 111 -10.01 -5.05 -1.52
C LEU A 111 -9.62 -3.97 -0.50
N LEU A 112 -10.11 -4.07 0.72
CA LEU A 112 -9.83 -3.15 1.82
C LEU A 112 -9.36 -3.92 3.05
N SER A 113 -8.21 -3.53 3.61
CA SER A 113 -7.71 -3.99 4.90
C SER A 113 -8.75 -3.71 5.98
N TRP A 114 -9.18 -4.75 6.69
CA TRP A 114 -10.33 -4.68 7.60
C TRP A 114 -10.07 -5.39 8.93
N THR A 115 -10.71 -4.93 9.99
CA THR A 115 -10.87 -5.66 11.25
C THR A 115 -12.29 -5.46 11.77
N ASP A 116 -12.86 -6.49 12.38
CA ASP A 116 -14.14 -6.37 13.10
C ASP A 116 -13.96 -5.94 14.57
N ASP A 117 -12.72 -5.95 15.08
CA ASP A 117 -12.41 -5.53 16.44
C ASP A 117 -12.42 -4.01 16.55
N LYS A 118 -13.50 -3.47 17.11
CA LYS A 118 -13.70 -2.03 17.35
C LYS A 118 -12.74 -1.42 18.35
N THR A 119 -12.00 -2.22 19.10
CA THR A 119 -10.99 -1.75 20.06
C THR A 119 -9.61 -1.60 19.42
N ASP A 120 -9.41 -2.18 18.24
CA ASP A 120 -8.18 -2.02 17.48
C ASP A 120 -8.12 -0.62 16.81
N PRO A 121 -7.01 0.13 16.93
CA PRO A 121 -6.82 1.41 16.22
C PRO A 121 -7.02 1.34 14.69
N GLN A 122 -6.86 0.17 14.07
CA GLN A 122 -7.15 -0.03 12.65
C GLN A 122 -8.64 0.11 12.33
N TYR A 123 -9.55 -0.21 13.26
CA TYR A 123 -10.99 -0.22 12.98
C TYR A 123 -11.50 1.13 12.48
N GLU A 124 -11.13 2.23 13.15
CA GLU A 124 -11.56 3.57 12.74
C GLU A 124 -11.05 3.96 11.34
N ARG A 125 -9.82 3.55 10.98
CA ARG A 125 -9.23 3.80 9.66
C ARG A 125 -9.96 2.99 8.58
N SER A 126 -10.24 1.71 8.86
CA SER A 126 -11.00 0.84 7.96
C SER A 126 -12.45 1.28 7.78
N GLU A 127 -13.14 1.68 8.85
CA GLU A 127 -14.53 2.16 8.80
C GLU A 127 -14.65 3.48 8.01
N GLU A 128 -13.71 4.41 8.23
CA GLU A 128 -13.63 5.67 7.49
C GLU A 128 -13.41 5.42 5.99
N ALA A 129 -12.44 4.57 5.64
CA ALA A 129 -12.18 4.19 4.25
C ALA A 129 -13.39 3.50 3.60
N TYR A 130 -14.02 2.55 4.30
CA TYR A 130 -15.22 1.85 3.80
C TYR A 130 -16.38 2.82 3.55
N SER A 131 -16.62 3.76 4.47
CA SER A 131 -17.67 4.76 4.34
C SER A 131 -17.43 5.67 3.14
N LEU A 132 -16.19 6.13 2.96
CA LEU A 132 -15.80 6.94 1.79
C LEU A 132 -16.01 6.17 0.50
N LEU A 133 -15.43 4.97 0.37
CA LEU A 133 -15.51 4.12 -0.83
C LEU A 133 -16.97 3.82 -1.20
N SER A 134 -17.83 3.57 -0.22
CA SER A 134 -19.26 3.32 -0.42
C SER A 134 -20.03 4.55 -0.91
N SER A 135 -19.57 5.75 -0.55
CA SER A 135 -20.23 7.02 -0.89
C SER A 135 -19.88 7.52 -2.29
N VAL A 136 -18.68 7.21 -2.78
CA VAL A 136 -18.16 7.72 -4.06
C VAL A 136 -18.50 6.81 -5.24
N THR A 137 -18.05 7.21 -6.42
CA THR A 137 -18.04 6.42 -7.65
C THR A 137 -16.66 6.47 -8.27
N ASP A 138 -16.38 5.62 -9.24
CA ASP A 138 -15.13 5.68 -9.99
C ASP A 138 -15.18 6.69 -11.17
N ALA A 139 -14.17 6.69 -12.04
CA ALA A 139 -14.09 7.56 -13.21
C ALA A 139 -15.19 7.32 -14.26
N LYS A 140 -15.81 6.14 -14.27
CA LYS A 140 -16.91 5.76 -15.18
C LYS A 140 -18.28 5.89 -14.51
N GLY A 141 -18.34 6.40 -13.28
CA GLY A 141 -19.58 6.57 -12.53
C GLY A 141 -20.10 5.28 -11.89
N ARG A 142 -19.31 4.20 -11.86
CA ARG A 142 -19.69 2.95 -11.19
C ARG A 142 -19.58 3.13 -9.68
N LYS A 143 -20.48 2.48 -8.95
CA LYS A 143 -20.33 2.32 -7.49
C LYS A 143 -19.17 1.39 -7.20
N ILE A 144 -18.43 1.68 -6.14
CA ILE A 144 -17.31 0.85 -5.70
C ILE A 144 -17.87 -0.31 -4.86
N GLU A 145 -17.64 -1.54 -5.32
CA GLU A 145 -17.81 -2.74 -4.52
C GLU A 145 -16.57 -2.92 -3.63
N VAL A 146 -16.78 -3.01 -2.32
CA VAL A 146 -15.68 -3.16 -1.35
C VAL A 146 -15.69 -4.58 -0.79
N ILE A 147 -14.65 -5.34 -1.10
CA ILE A 147 -14.38 -6.66 -0.51
C ILE A 147 -13.48 -6.43 0.70
N LYS A 148 -13.98 -6.80 1.88
CA LYS A 148 -13.18 -6.72 3.12
C LYS A 148 -12.18 -7.88 3.17
N LEU A 149 -10.92 -7.57 3.44
CA LEU A 149 -9.87 -8.55 3.67
C LEU A 149 -9.36 -8.35 5.10
N HIS A 150 -9.67 -9.30 5.97
CA HIS A 150 -9.34 -9.19 7.39
C HIS A 150 -7.81 -9.19 7.57
N VAL A 151 -7.27 -8.27 8.36
CA VAL A 151 -5.84 -8.26 8.75
C VAL A 151 -5.49 -9.48 9.62
N PRO A 152 -4.22 -9.90 9.76
CA PRO A 152 -3.87 -10.86 10.81
C PRO A 152 -4.21 -10.29 12.20
N ASP A 153 -4.24 -11.13 13.24
CA ASP A 153 -4.27 -10.61 14.61
C ASP A 153 -3.03 -9.72 14.83
N PRO A 154 -3.09 -8.67 15.69
CA PRO A 154 -1.99 -7.72 15.83
C PRO A 154 -0.65 -8.40 16.11
N LEU A 155 0.31 -8.18 15.22
CA LEU A 155 1.67 -8.72 15.32
C LEU A 155 2.61 -7.66 15.88
N TYR A 156 3.56 -8.10 16.69
CA TYR A 156 4.54 -7.23 17.33
C TYR A 156 5.94 -7.81 17.14
N MET A 157 6.91 -6.94 16.86
CA MET A 157 8.29 -7.35 16.67
C MET A 157 8.84 -7.99 17.95
N THR A 158 9.39 -9.19 17.83
CA THR A 158 10.00 -9.91 18.94
C THR A 158 11.42 -9.41 19.24
N GLU A 159 11.92 -9.70 20.44
CA GLU A 159 13.32 -9.44 20.82
C GLU A 159 14.32 -10.08 19.85
N LYS A 160 14.01 -11.30 19.38
CA LYS A 160 14.88 -12.03 18.44
C LYS A 160 14.95 -11.36 17.08
N GLU A 161 13.81 -10.86 16.57
CA GLU A 161 13.76 -10.14 15.30
C GLU A 161 14.48 -8.80 15.41
N ALA A 162 14.23 -8.03 16.48
CA ALA A 162 14.90 -6.76 16.71
C ALA A 162 16.42 -6.91 16.83
N ALA A 163 16.90 -7.94 17.54
CA ALA A 163 18.33 -8.22 17.72
C ALA A 163 19.05 -8.64 16.42
N GLY A 164 18.30 -9.04 15.38
CA GLY A 164 18.85 -9.35 14.06
C GLY A 164 19.16 -8.11 13.22
N VAL A 165 18.70 -6.93 13.63
CA VAL A 165 18.91 -5.66 12.94
C VAL A 165 20.09 -4.93 13.56
N PHE A 166 21.15 -4.72 12.78
CA PHE A 166 22.24 -3.83 13.18
C PHE A 166 21.74 -2.38 13.08
N GLN A 167 21.69 -1.69 14.21
CA GLN A 167 21.31 -0.28 14.27
C GLN A 167 22.56 0.59 14.09
N ASP A 168 22.50 1.51 13.15
CA ASP A 168 23.42 2.63 13.01
C ASP A 168 22.64 3.96 13.08
N ASP A 169 23.35 5.09 12.99
CA ASP A 169 22.74 6.41 12.97
C ASP A 169 22.17 6.80 11.58
N GLU A 170 22.17 5.87 10.62
CA GLU A 170 21.76 6.10 9.22
C GLU A 170 20.33 5.66 8.91
N ALA A 171 19.71 4.87 9.80
CA ALA A 171 18.35 4.38 9.66
C ALA A 171 17.51 4.52 10.95
N LYS A 172 16.17 4.48 10.82
CA LYS A 172 15.26 4.47 11.98
C LYS A 172 15.50 3.22 12.86
N PRO A 173 15.61 3.38 14.20
CA PRO A 173 15.77 2.24 15.11
C PRO A 173 14.58 1.27 15.08
N ARG A 174 14.88 -0.02 15.11
CA ARG A 174 13.87 -1.10 15.18
C ARG A 174 13.81 -1.66 16.59
N LEU A 175 12.76 -1.29 17.34
CA LEU A 175 12.59 -1.66 18.75
C LEU A 175 11.60 -2.83 18.94
N PRO A 176 11.90 -3.81 19.82
CA PRO A 176 10.96 -4.89 20.13
C PRO A 176 9.66 -4.33 20.71
N GLY A 177 8.55 -5.03 20.49
CA GLY A 177 7.21 -4.61 20.89
C GLY A 177 6.57 -3.57 19.97
N THR A 178 7.27 -3.11 18.93
CA THR A 178 6.68 -2.29 17.85
C THR A 178 5.62 -3.11 17.11
N ARG A 179 4.43 -2.54 16.89
CA ARG A 179 3.38 -3.17 16.09
C ARG A 179 3.82 -3.23 14.62
N LEU A 180 3.67 -4.38 13.99
CA LEU A 180 4.02 -4.57 12.58
C LEU A 180 2.87 -4.12 11.67
N ALA A 181 3.19 -3.45 10.57
CA ALA A 181 2.22 -2.97 9.56
C ALA A 181 1.78 -4.10 8.62
N ALA A 182 1.23 -5.17 9.19
CA ALA A 182 0.88 -6.38 8.46
C ALA A 182 -0.52 -6.31 7.82
N SER A 183 -0.60 -6.48 6.50
CA SER A 183 -1.85 -6.68 5.78
C SER A 183 -1.72 -7.68 4.64
N TYR A 184 -2.78 -8.45 4.41
CA TYR A 184 -2.89 -9.32 3.24
C TYR A 184 -3.21 -8.57 1.95
N VAL A 185 -3.52 -7.26 2.00
CA VAL A 185 -3.70 -6.42 0.80
C VAL A 185 -2.37 -6.18 0.08
N ASN A 186 -1.23 -6.28 0.78
CA ASN A 186 0.10 -6.15 0.20
C ASN A 186 0.51 -7.44 -0.55
N PHE A 187 -0.24 -7.78 -1.59
CA PHE A 187 0.02 -8.91 -2.48
C PHE A 187 0.39 -8.44 -3.90
N TYR A 188 1.03 -9.32 -4.66
CA TYR A 188 1.38 -9.05 -6.06
C TYR A 188 0.53 -9.86 -7.04
N ILE A 189 -0.03 -9.18 -8.05
CA ILE A 189 -0.79 -9.80 -9.15
C ILE A 189 0.18 -10.13 -10.28
N ALA A 190 0.48 -11.41 -10.47
CA ALA A 190 1.19 -11.93 -11.64
C ALA A 190 0.19 -12.35 -12.73
N ASN A 191 0.68 -12.57 -13.96
CA ASN A 191 -0.17 -12.91 -15.13
C ASN A 191 -1.17 -14.06 -14.91
N SER A 192 -0.86 -15.03 -14.04
CA SER A 192 -1.73 -16.18 -13.77
C SER A 192 -1.74 -16.59 -12.31
N GLY A 193 -1.33 -15.69 -11.40
CA GLY A 193 -1.26 -16.02 -9.99
C GLY A 193 -1.24 -14.80 -9.08
N ILE A 194 -1.54 -15.04 -7.81
CA ILE A 194 -1.51 -14.05 -6.74
C ILE A 194 -0.45 -14.48 -5.72
N ILE A 195 0.57 -13.63 -5.54
CA ILE A 195 1.61 -13.83 -4.53
C ILE A 195 1.20 -13.03 -3.28
N ALA A 196 0.64 -13.71 -2.29
CA ALA A 196 0.12 -13.09 -1.07
C ALA A 196 0.97 -13.45 0.16
N PRO A 197 1.10 -12.52 1.13
CA PRO A 197 1.85 -12.79 2.35
C PRO A 197 1.11 -13.80 3.25
N GLN A 198 1.88 -14.48 4.11
CA GLN A 198 1.36 -15.31 5.20
C GLN A 198 2.14 -14.98 6.45
N PHE A 199 1.45 -14.71 7.54
CA PHE A 199 2.07 -14.17 8.75
C PHE A 199 2.23 -15.19 9.87
N GLY A 200 1.80 -16.44 9.65
CA GLY A 200 1.81 -17.49 10.67
C GLY A 200 0.58 -17.47 11.57
N ASP A 201 -0.35 -16.54 11.33
CA ASP A 201 -1.70 -16.59 11.87
C ASP A 201 -2.55 -17.50 11.00
N LYS A 202 -2.57 -18.79 11.34
CA LYS A 202 -3.24 -19.80 10.52
C LYS A 202 -4.70 -19.44 10.18
N LYS A 203 -5.43 -18.83 11.12
CA LYS A 203 -6.84 -18.52 10.93
C LYS A 203 -7.01 -17.46 9.84
N TRP A 204 -6.27 -16.35 9.95
CA TRP A 204 -6.40 -15.26 8.99
C TRP A 204 -5.63 -15.51 7.70
N ASP A 205 -4.54 -16.29 7.74
CA ASP A 205 -3.83 -16.76 6.54
C ASP A 205 -4.78 -17.59 5.66
N ASP A 206 -5.48 -18.58 6.23
CA ASP A 206 -6.43 -19.43 5.48
C ASP A 206 -7.63 -18.61 4.94
N GLU A 207 -8.12 -17.66 5.72
CA GLU A 207 -9.23 -16.79 5.34
C GLU A 207 -8.83 -15.83 4.21
N ALA A 208 -7.63 -15.24 4.28
CA ALA A 208 -7.10 -14.37 3.24
C ALA A 208 -6.99 -15.11 1.90
N ILE A 209 -6.46 -16.35 1.92
CA ILE A 209 -6.41 -17.23 0.75
C ILE A 209 -7.82 -17.46 0.18
N ARG A 210 -8.80 -17.73 1.04
CA ARG A 210 -10.20 -17.94 0.63
C ARG A 210 -10.80 -16.70 -0.03
N VAL A 211 -10.55 -15.51 0.50
CA VAL A 211 -11.06 -14.24 -0.04
C VAL A 211 -10.37 -13.91 -1.37
N LEU A 212 -9.05 -13.99 -1.44
CA LEU A 212 -8.28 -13.72 -2.65
C LEU A 212 -8.65 -14.68 -3.78
N SER A 213 -8.83 -15.97 -3.49
CA SER A 213 -9.28 -16.96 -4.48
C SER A 213 -10.66 -16.64 -5.04
N LYS A 214 -11.56 -16.05 -4.23
CA LYS A 214 -12.88 -15.58 -4.69
C LYS A 214 -12.80 -14.27 -5.47
N ALA A 215 -11.89 -13.37 -5.08
CA ALA A 215 -11.69 -12.09 -5.75
C ALA A 215 -11.08 -12.29 -7.15
N PHE A 216 -10.19 -13.28 -7.31
CA PHE A 216 -9.43 -13.58 -8.52
C PHE A 216 -9.65 -15.03 -9.01
N PRO A 217 -10.88 -15.41 -9.45
CA PRO A 217 -11.22 -16.81 -9.75
C PRO A 217 -10.49 -17.43 -10.96
N HIS A 218 -9.79 -16.61 -11.75
CA HIS A 218 -9.04 -17.04 -12.94
C HIS A 218 -7.52 -17.05 -12.76
N HIS A 219 -7.03 -16.73 -11.55
CA HIS A 219 -5.61 -16.80 -11.21
C HIS A 219 -5.39 -18.07 -10.40
N GLU A 220 -4.41 -18.91 -10.77
CA GLU A 220 -4.04 -20.05 -9.93
C GLU A 220 -3.39 -19.51 -8.65
N PRO A 221 -3.85 -19.93 -7.45
CA PRO A 221 -3.28 -19.42 -6.22
C PRO A 221 -1.91 -20.06 -5.96
N CYS A 222 -0.86 -19.48 -6.55
CA CYS A 222 0.50 -19.68 -6.06
C CYS A 222 0.73 -18.71 -4.89
N ILE A 223 0.15 -19.02 -3.73
CA ILE A 223 0.44 -18.29 -2.49
C ILE A 223 1.85 -18.68 -2.06
N VAL A 224 2.79 -17.77 -2.24
CA VAL A 224 4.16 -17.91 -1.72
C VAL A 224 4.23 -17.22 -0.38
N ALA A 225 4.37 -18.01 0.69
CA ALA A 225 4.51 -17.50 2.05
C ALA A 225 5.77 -16.61 2.19
N LEU A 226 5.59 -15.36 2.55
CA LEU A 226 6.67 -14.46 2.96
C LEU A 226 6.68 -14.37 4.49
N THR A 227 7.54 -15.15 5.14
CA THR A 227 7.64 -15.19 6.62
C THR A 227 8.57 -14.13 7.21
N THR A 228 9.24 -13.30 6.39
CA THR A 228 10.31 -12.38 6.85
C THR A 228 10.19 -10.94 6.35
N ALA A 229 9.13 -10.57 5.63
CA ALA A 229 8.99 -9.23 5.03
C ALA A 229 7.82 -8.44 5.63
N VAL A 230 7.71 -8.40 6.97
CA VAL A 230 6.62 -7.65 7.63
C VAL A 230 7.05 -6.22 8.02
N SER A 231 8.30 -5.82 7.74
CA SER A 231 8.77 -4.43 7.99
C SER A 231 10.11 -4.13 7.31
N VAL A 232 10.17 -4.13 5.97
CA VAL A 232 11.34 -3.59 5.25
C VAL A 232 10.87 -2.87 3.98
N ASP A 233 10.19 -1.74 4.17
CA ASP A 233 10.04 -0.68 3.16
C ASP A 233 10.72 0.59 3.66
#